data_AF-A0A849F066-F1
#
_entry.id   AF-A0A849F066-F1
#
_cell.length_a   1.000
_cell.length_b   1.000
_cell.length_c   1.000
_cell.angle_alpha   90.00
_cell.angle_beta   90.00
_cell.angle_gamma   90.00
#
_symmetry.space_group_name_H-M   'P 1'
#
loop_
_entity.id
_entity.type
_entity.pdbx_description
1 polymer ?
#
loop_
_entity_poly.entity_id
_entity_poly.type
_entity_poly.pdbx_seq_one_letter_code
_entity_poly.pdbx_strand_id
1 'polypeptide(L)' 'MEPDIVISSLLKELNIALKAMSKVKDVNEKEVHSRIVKNLCESLGVFFDVGTEMLPFDSYDDDLSKEDIPF' A
#
# COMPACT_ATOMS: atom_id res chain seq x y z
N MET A 1 0.17 12.97 12.56
CA MET A 1 -0.61 12.21 11.56
C MET A 1 0.08 10.86 11.52
N GLU A 2 -0.59 9.80 11.97
CA GLU A 2 0.03 8.48 12.07
C GLU A 2 0.04 7.81 10.68
N PRO A 3 1.20 7.50 10.08
CA PRO A 3 1.28 6.92 8.73
C PRO A 3 0.43 5.66 8.57
N ASP A 4 0.39 4.79 9.57
CA ASP A 4 -0.40 3.56 9.57
C ASP A 4 -1.92 3.81 9.47
N ILE A 5 -2.41 4.85 10.15
CA ILE A 5 -3.84 5.23 10.09
C ILE A 5 -4.18 5.75 8.69
N VAL A 6 -3.26 6.48 8.05
CA VAL A 6 -3.46 7.00 6.70
C VAL A 6 -3.43 5.88 5.66
N ILE A 7 -2.44 4.98 5.74
CA ILE A 7 -2.31 3.82 4.85
C ILE A 7 -3.57 2.95 4.95
N SER A 8 -4.01 2.61 6.16
CA SER A 8 -5.20 1.78 6.35
C SER A 8 -6.48 2.43 5.81
N SER A 9 -6.63 3.75 5.97
CA SER A 9 -7.75 4.51 5.40
C SER A 9 -7.71 4.53 3.87
N LEU A 10 -6.54 4.77 3.27
CA LEU A 10 -6.35 4.74 1.81
C LEU A 10 -6.61 3.36 1.22
N LEU A 11 -6.17 2.28 1.89
CA LEU A 11 -6.45 0.89 1.46
C LEU A 11 -7.96 0.58 1.48
N LYS A 12 -8.69 1.09 2.48
CA LYS A 12 -10.15 0.96 2.54
C LYS A 12 -10.82 1.68 1.37
N GLU A 13 -10.39 2.91 1.08
CA GLU A 13 -10.92 3.68 -0.06
C GLU A 13 -10.59 3.02 -1.39
N LEU A 14 -9.38 2.49 -1.56
CA LEU A 14 -8.98 1.75 -2.75
C LEU A 14 -9.88 0.53 -2.97
N ASN A 15 -10.19 -0.22 -1.92
CA ASN A 15 -11.08 -1.38 -2.00
C ASN A 15 -12.50 -0.97 -2.45
N ILE A 16 -13.01 0.14 -1.91
CA ILE A 16 -14.32 0.69 -2.30
C ILE A 16 -14.30 1.12 -3.77
N ALA A 17 -13.27 1.86 -4.20
CA ALA A 17 -13.13 2.33 -5.57
C ALA A 17 -13.03 1.17 -6.58
N LEU A 18 -12.24 0.14 -6.29
CA LEU A 18 -12.13 -1.06 -7.12
C LEU A 18 -13.45 -1.82 -7.22
N LYS A 19 -14.20 -1.93 -6.11
CA LYS A 19 -15.54 -2.55 -6.11
C LYS A 19 -16.58 -1.74 -6.88
N ALA A 20 -16.46 -0.41 -6.89
CA ALA A 20 -17.31 0.44 -7.71
C ALA A 20 -16.96 0.26 -9.20
N MET A 21 -15.66 0.34 -9.53
CA MET A 21 -15.15 0.15 -10.89
C MET A 21 -15.54 -1.20 -11.49
N SER A 22 -15.54 -2.28 -10.69
CA SER A 22 -15.86 -3.64 -11.17
C SER A 22 -17.33 -3.83 -11.54
N LYS A 23 -18.23 -2.97 -11.02
CA LYS A 23 -19.67 -3.02 -11.30
C LYS A 23 -20.07 -2.16 -12.51
N VAL A 24 -19.21 -1.24 -12.92
CA VAL A 24 -19.48 -0.32 -14.02
C VAL A 24 -19.24 -1.00 -15.37
N LYS A 25 -20.25 -0.89 -16.25
CA LYS A 25 -20.21 -1.44 -17.62
C LYS A 25 -19.86 -0.41 -18.67
N ASP A 26 -20.20 0.86 -18.42
CA ASP A 26 -19.88 1.95 -19.32
C ASP A 26 -18.37 2.26 -19.30
N VAL A 27 -17.77 2.44 -20.47
CA VAL A 27 -16.32 2.62 -20.60
C VAL A 27 -15.88 3.98 -20.07
N ASN A 28 -16.67 5.04 -20.27
CA ASN A 28 -16.33 6.38 -19.81
C ASN A 28 -16.43 6.47 -18.28
N GLU A 29 -17.48 5.89 -17.69
CA GLU A 29 -17.59 5.80 -16.23
C GLU A 29 -16.46 4.93 -15.63
N LYS A 30 -16.06 3.85 -16.32
CA LYS A 30 -14.94 3.01 -15.90
C LYS A 30 -13.61 3.75 -15.96
N GLU A 31 -13.44 4.68 -16.90
CA GLU A 31 -12.28 5.56 -17.01
C GLU A 31 -12.23 6.57 -15.86
N VAL A 32 -13.37 7.12 -15.44
CA VAL A 32 -13.45 7.96 -14.23
C VAL A 32 -13.01 7.17 -12.99
N HIS A 33 -13.52 5.94 -12.83
CA HIS A 33 -13.09 5.08 -11.71
C HIS A 33 -11.61 4.70 -11.77
N SER A 34 -11.04 4.47 -12.96
CA SER A 34 -9.62 4.13 -13.11
C SER A 34 -8.71 5.27 -12.64
N ARG A 35 -9.08 6.53 -12.92
CA ARG A 35 -8.37 7.71 -12.41
C ARG A 35 -8.39 7.78 -10.89
N ILE A 36 -9.53 7.48 -10.27
CA ILE A 36 -9.64 7.45 -8.80
C ILE A 36 -8.71 6.37 -8.22
N VAL A 37 -8.77 5.15 -8.78
CA VAL A 37 -7.91 4.03 -8.36
C VAL A 37 -6.43 4.38 -8.52
N LYS A 38 -6.03 4.97 -9.65
CA LYS A 38 -4.65 5.42 -9.89
C LYS A 38 -4.18 6.40 -8.83
N ASN A 39 -4.97 7.45 -8.56
CA ASN A 39 -4.61 8.47 -7.57
C ASN A 39 -4.47 7.88 -6.16
N LEU A 40 -5.33 6.93 -5.78
CA LEU A 40 -5.24 6.23 -4.49
C LEU A 40 -3.99 5.36 -4.40
N CYS A 41 -3.62 4.64 -5.47
CA CYS A 41 -2.38 3.88 -5.52
C CYS A 41 -1.13 4.78 -5.45
N GLU A 42 -1.15 5.92 -6.16
CA GLU A 42 -0.05 6.90 -6.11
C GLU A 42 0.10 7.50 -4.71
N SER A 43 -1.02 7.82 -4.05
CA SER A 43 -1.02 8.30 -2.68
C SER A 43 -0.48 7.24 -1.71
N LEU A 44 -0.90 5.97 -1.86
CA LEU A 44 -0.37 4.86 -1.08
C LEU A 44 1.14 4.69 -1.24
N GLY A 45 1.67 4.84 -2.46
CA GLY A 45 3.10 4.80 -2.73
C GLY A 45 3.88 5.80 -1.88
N VAL A 46 3.43 7.07 -1.85
CA VAL A 46 4.06 8.11 -1.02
C VAL A 46 4.08 7.73 0.47
N PHE A 47 2.99 7.16 0.99
CA PHE A 47 2.94 6.76 2.40
C PHE A 47 3.74 5.49 2.69
N PHE A 48 3.88 4.57 1.74
CA PHE A 48 4.78 3.44 1.87
C PHE A 48 6.25 3.88 1.87
N ASP A 49 6.62 4.83 1.01
CA ASP A 49 7.98 5.40 1.00
C ASP A 49 8.30 6.02 2.37
N VAL A 50 7.38 6.83 2.93
CA VAL A 50 7.53 7.40 4.28
C VAL A 50 7.62 6.30 5.36
N GLY A 51 6.81 5.25 5.27
CA GLY A 51 6.88 4.12 6.20
C GLY A 51 8.21 3.38 6.14
N THR A 52 8.79 3.24 4.95
CA THR A 52 10.12 2.63 4.76
C THR A 52 11.26 3.53 5.24
N GLU A 53 11.15 4.85 5.12
CA GLU A 53 12.11 5.81 5.67
C GLU A 53 12.03 5.90 7.20
N MET A 54 10.86 5.66 7.78
CA MET A 54 10.63 5.63 9.23
C MET A 54 10.98 4.29 9.89
N LEU A 55 11.17 3.21 9.12
CA LEU A 55 11.72 1.97 9.64
C LEU A 55 13.22 2.20 9.97
N PRO A 56 13.64 2.14 11.25
CA PRO A 56 15.06 2.22 11.56
C PRO A 56 15.74 1.04 10.88
N PHE A 57 16.70 1.35 10.01
CA PHE A 57 17.53 0.39 9.27
C PHE A 57 18.42 -0.49 10.18
N ASP A 58 18.24 -0.41 11.50
CA ASP A 58 19.19 -0.86 12.53
C ASP A 58 18.72 -2.10 13.31
N SER A 59 17.63 -2.76 12.90
CA SER A 59 17.13 -3.98 13.56
C SER A 59 17.38 -5.27 12.78
N TYR A 60 18.16 -5.21 11.70
CA TYR A 60 18.52 -6.39 10.88
C TYR A 60 19.98 -6.83 11.01
N ASP A 61 20.76 -6.33 11.97
CA ASP A 61 22.20 -6.66 12.12
C ASP A 61 22.62 -7.24 13.49
N ASP A 62 21.73 -7.89 14.25
CA ASP A 62 22.15 -8.54 15.51
C ASP A 62 21.42 -9.85 15.87
N ASP A 63 21.04 -10.67 14.88
CA ASP A 63 20.81 -12.11 15.17
C ASP A 63 21.04 -13.05 13.97
N LEU A 64 22.13 -12.82 13.23
CA LEU A 64 22.78 -13.89 12.44
C LEU A 64 23.65 -14.77 13.37
N SER A 65 23.20 -15.03 14.60
CA SER A 65 23.84 -15.99 15.49
C SER A 65 23.47 -17.41 15.03
N LYS A 66 24.30 -17.90 14.11
CA LYS A 66 24.70 -19.31 13.97
C LYS A 66 23.83 -20.32 14.74
N GLU A 67 22.73 -20.77 14.15
CA GLU A 67 22.19 -22.09 14.48
C GLU A 67 22.01 -22.91 13.20
N ASP A 68 22.52 -24.13 13.28
CA ASP A 68 22.96 -24.98 12.19
C ASP A 68 21.87 -25.30 11.17
N ILE A 69 22.16 -25.03 9.89
CA ILE A 69 21.42 -25.58 8.75
C ILE A 69 22.01 -26.97 8.46
N PRO A 70 21.32 -28.09 8.73
CA PRO A 70 21.79 -29.40 8.34
C PRO A 70 21.58 -29.57 6.84
N PHE A 71 22.65 -29.90 6.12
CA PHE A 71 22.61 -30.36 4.73
C PHE A 71 21.68 -31.58 4.56
#